data_AF-A0A1G8KY38-F1
#
_entry.id   AF-A0A1G8KY38-F1
#
_cell.length_a   1.000
_cell.length_b   1.000
_cell.length_c   1.000
_cell.angle_alpha   90.00
_cell.angle_beta   90.00
_cell.angle_gamma   90.00
#
_symmetry.space_group_name_H-M   'P 1'
#
loop_
_entity.id
_entity.type
_entity.pdbx_description
1 polymer ?
#
loop_
_entity_poly.entity_id
_entity_poly.type
_entity_poly.pdbx_seq_one_letter_code
_entity_poly.pdbx_strand_id
1 'polypeptide(L)'
;MKKNYLLFSLCAIISCGTADRDTSEFDNPVLVTKMVQDGDNFIFSYDGAKITEMKNTTENWTRVYTYTGDLITKYVDTYSDGTVDTTILTYNSNQKITKQTQTSSDSPNSSSTTTYIYIEGDKIKITQTFVSPGNTKTYVRDSYTNSDGSLKNWTETVTDVYPTVTYTGTGSLQNIVYDGGHYPFKNVTGFIKMLESEDMNGSARNLKEYKNIITYSNGGEESTIFKSTYEYNNKSYPTKAIRDYYHSNNQPYKSEITTYEYNHL
;
A
#
# COMPACT_ATOMS: atom_id res chain seq x y z
N MET A 1 -63.92 20.72 -22.50
CA MET A 1 -62.50 21.14 -22.62
C MET A 1 -61.74 20.50 -21.46
N LYS A 2 -60.84 19.55 -21.77
CA LYS A 2 -60.24 18.62 -20.79
C LYS A 2 -58.99 19.23 -20.14
N LYS A 3 -58.86 19.04 -18.82
CA LYS A 3 -57.75 19.48 -17.98
C LYS A 3 -56.55 18.53 -18.19
N ASN A 4 -55.37 19.09 -18.44
CA ASN A 4 -54.11 18.35 -18.44
C ASN A 4 -53.24 18.86 -17.29
N TYR A 5 -52.92 17.96 -16.36
CA TYR A 5 -51.93 18.14 -15.29
C TYR A 5 -50.55 17.81 -15.86
N LEU A 6 -49.59 18.71 -15.70
CA LEU A 6 -48.18 18.46 -16.00
C LEU A 6 -47.49 17.98 -14.72
N LEU A 7 -47.27 16.66 -14.61
CA LEU A 7 -46.36 16.07 -13.64
C LEU A 7 -44.92 16.34 -14.09
N PHE A 8 -44.21 17.17 -13.34
CA PHE A 8 -42.77 17.35 -13.50
C PHE A 8 -42.07 16.20 -12.78
N SER A 9 -41.62 15.19 -13.52
CA SER A 9 -40.81 14.09 -12.97
C SER A 9 -39.40 14.64 -12.72
N LEU A 10 -39.05 14.84 -11.45
CA LEU A 10 -37.66 15.06 -11.06
C LEU A 10 -36.89 13.75 -11.27
N CYS A 11 -36.13 13.67 -12.36
CA CYS A 11 -35.00 12.75 -12.43
C CYS A 11 -33.91 13.26 -11.49
N ALA A 12 -33.91 12.77 -10.24
CA ALA A 12 -32.75 12.86 -9.38
C ALA A 12 -31.67 11.93 -9.95
N ILE A 13 -30.70 12.52 -10.65
CA ILE A 13 -29.47 11.82 -11.01
C ILE A 13 -28.69 11.67 -9.71
N ILE A 14 -28.83 10.52 -9.06
CA ILE A 14 -27.91 10.09 -8.01
C ILE A 14 -26.60 9.77 -8.72
N SER A 15 -25.73 10.79 -8.81
CA SER A 15 -24.34 10.64 -9.20
C SER A 15 -23.61 9.87 -8.10
N CYS A 16 -23.70 8.54 -8.17
CA CYS A 16 -22.80 7.66 -7.44
C CYS A 16 -21.46 7.69 -8.18
N GLY A 17 -20.57 8.61 -7.79
CA GLY A 17 -19.21 8.66 -8.31
C GLY A 17 -18.44 7.45 -7.81
N THR A 18 -18.44 6.34 -8.56
CA THR A 18 -17.46 5.29 -8.40
C THR A 18 -16.21 5.72 -9.15
N ALA A 19 -15.15 6.03 -8.41
CA ALA A 19 -13.81 6.14 -8.97
C ALA A 19 -13.50 4.89 -9.82
N ASP A 20 -13.14 5.14 -11.08
CA ASP A 20 -12.44 4.28 -12.04
C ASP A 20 -12.61 2.77 -11.87
N ARG A 21 -13.82 2.29 -12.22
CA ARG A 21 -13.98 0.88 -12.60
C ARG A 21 -13.83 0.81 -14.10
N ASP A 22 -12.69 0.32 -14.56
CA ASP A 22 -12.50 -0.05 -15.97
C ASP A 22 -13.38 -1.28 -16.24
N THR A 23 -14.62 -1.05 -16.70
CA THR A 23 -15.66 -2.08 -16.74
C THR A 23 -15.42 -3.17 -17.80
N SER A 24 -14.43 -3.03 -18.69
CA SER A 24 -14.12 -4.02 -19.73
C SER A 24 -13.16 -5.14 -19.31
N GLU A 25 -12.51 -5.06 -18.13
CA GLU A 25 -11.55 -6.09 -17.65
C GLU A 25 -12.16 -7.10 -16.66
N PHE A 26 -13.45 -7.01 -16.32
CA PHE A 26 -14.04 -7.76 -15.20
C PHE A 26 -14.26 -9.26 -15.45
N ASP A 27 -14.50 -9.69 -16.70
CA ASP A 27 -14.72 -11.11 -16.98
C ASP A 27 -13.41 -11.92 -17.03
N ASN A 28 -12.27 -11.24 -17.23
CA ASN A 28 -10.96 -11.89 -17.23
C ASN A 28 -9.83 -10.92 -16.85
N PRO A 29 -9.72 -10.54 -15.57
CA PRO A 29 -8.72 -9.57 -15.13
C PRO A 29 -7.30 -10.12 -15.30
N VAL A 30 -6.36 -9.25 -15.67
CA VAL A 30 -4.93 -9.57 -15.62
C VAL A 30 -4.50 -9.59 -14.15
N LEU A 31 -4.10 -10.76 -13.67
CA LEU A 31 -3.71 -11.01 -12.30
C LEU A 31 -2.31 -11.63 -12.27
N VAL A 32 -1.45 -11.14 -11.38
CA VAL A 32 -0.13 -11.72 -11.16
C VAL A 32 -0.29 -13.13 -10.59
N THR A 33 0.32 -14.13 -11.22
CA THR A 33 0.25 -15.53 -10.77
C THR A 33 1.56 -15.99 -10.16
N LYS A 34 2.67 -15.40 -10.59
CA LYS A 34 3.98 -15.56 -9.96
C LYS A 34 4.74 -14.26 -9.89
N MET A 35 5.53 -14.13 -8.83
CA MET A 35 6.51 -13.06 -8.67
C MET A 35 7.83 -13.69 -8.24
N VAL A 36 8.94 -13.22 -8.80
CA VAL A 36 10.28 -13.55 -8.29
C VAL A 36 10.94 -12.25 -7.87
N GLN A 37 11.29 -12.11 -6.60
CA GLN A 37 11.92 -10.91 -6.06
C GLN A 37 13.28 -11.29 -5.47
N ASP A 38 14.37 -10.85 -6.08
CA ASP A 38 15.75 -11.17 -5.69
C ASP A 38 16.03 -12.69 -5.48
N GLY A 39 15.30 -13.53 -6.22
CA GLY A 39 15.40 -15.00 -6.12
C GLY A 39 14.33 -15.65 -5.23
N ASP A 40 13.58 -14.87 -4.45
CA ASP A 40 12.44 -15.36 -3.69
C ASP A 40 11.23 -15.55 -4.61
N ASN A 41 10.69 -16.77 -4.59
CA ASN A 41 9.63 -17.19 -5.51
C ASN A 41 8.29 -17.13 -4.79
N PHE A 42 7.36 -16.40 -5.36
CA PHE A 42 6.00 -16.24 -4.86
C PHE A 42 4.99 -16.77 -5.87
N ILE A 43 3.99 -17.50 -5.38
CA ILE A 43 2.85 -17.97 -6.16
C ILE A 43 1.58 -17.39 -5.54
N PHE A 44 0.66 -16.95 -6.39
CA PHE A 44 -0.59 -16.33 -5.97
C PHE A 44 -1.80 -17.16 -6.41
N SER A 45 -2.70 -17.40 -5.47
CA SER A 45 -3.98 -18.11 -5.69
C SER A 45 -5.15 -17.15 -5.56
N TYR A 46 -6.22 -17.41 -6.31
CA TYR A 46 -7.35 -16.49 -6.44
C TYR A 46 -8.71 -17.18 -6.37
N ASP A 47 -9.71 -16.44 -5.87
CA ASP A 47 -11.15 -16.67 -6.07
C ASP A 47 -11.73 -15.47 -6.84
N GLY A 48 -11.92 -15.64 -8.15
CA GLY A 48 -12.13 -14.51 -9.05
C GLY A 48 -10.93 -13.55 -9.03
N ALA A 49 -11.16 -12.27 -8.71
CA ALA A 49 -10.11 -11.25 -8.56
C ALA A 49 -9.60 -11.09 -7.12
N LYS A 50 -10.14 -11.85 -6.16
CA LYS A 50 -9.68 -11.83 -4.76
C LYS A 50 -8.49 -12.76 -4.62
N ILE A 51 -7.35 -12.24 -4.22
CA ILE A 51 -6.22 -13.07 -3.81
C ILE A 51 -6.63 -13.83 -2.53
N THR A 52 -6.52 -15.14 -2.54
CA THR A 52 -6.82 -15.99 -1.38
C THR A 52 -5.54 -16.36 -0.63
N GLU A 53 -4.46 -16.59 -1.37
CA GLU A 53 -3.16 -16.99 -0.84
C GLU A 53 -2.02 -16.37 -1.64
N MET A 54 -0.95 -15.99 -0.93
CA MET A 54 0.39 -15.81 -1.49
C MET A 54 1.31 -16.81 -0.79
N LYS A 55 2.06 -17.60 -1.56
CA LYS A 55 3.01 -18.58 -1.02
C LYS A 55 4.41 -18.25 -1.46
N ASN A 56 5.32 -18.04 -0.51
CA ASN A 56 6.76 -18.00 -0.79
C ASN A 56 7.29 -19.44 -0.81
N THR A 57 7.73 -19.92 -1.97
CA THR A 57 8.25 -21.29 -2.13
C THR A 57 9.75 -21.41 -1.88
N THR A 58 10.47 -20.29 -1.74
CA THR A 58 11.89 -20.27 -1.38
C THR A 58 12.06 -20.46 0.13
N GLU A 59 11.33 -19.69 0.93
CA GLU A 59 11.39 -19.69 2.40
C GLU A 59 10.27 -20.51 3.05
N ASN A 60 9.33 -21.03 2.25
CA ASN A 60 8.24 -21.89 2.69
C ASN A 60 7.34 -21.25 3.76
N TRP A 61 6.81 -20.06 3.46
CA TRP A 61 5.78 -19.40 4.25
C TRP A 61 4.57 -19.04 3.38
N THR A 62 3.41 -18.85 4.02
CA THR A 62 2.15 -18.55 3.32
C THR A 62 1.43 -17.35 3.95
N ARG A 63 0.93 -16.43 3.12
CA ARG A 63 -0.05 -15.40 3.48
C ARG A 63 -1.44 -15.83 3.07
N VAL A 64 -2.39 -15.84 4.01
CA VAL A 64 -3.81 -16.07 3.72
C VAL A 64 -4.60 -14.78 3.94
N TYR A 65 -5.46 -14.42 2.98
CA TYR A 65 -6.23 -13.19 2.99
C TYR A 65 -7.69 -13.42 3.42
N THR A 66 -8.23 -12.50 4.20
CA THR A 66 -9.64 -12.46 4.62
C THR A 66 -10.29 -11.19 4.14
N TYR A 67 -11.54 -11.30 3.67
CA TYR A 67 -12.29 -10.19 3.09
C TYR A 67 -13.59 -9.91 3.83
N THR A 68 -14.05 -8.67 3.73
CA THR A 68 -15.45 -8.28 3.96
C THR A 68 -15.93 -7.54 2.73
N GLY A 69 -16.82 -8.17 1.95
CA GLY A 69 -17.14 -7.69 0.60
C GLY A 69 -15.89 -7.67 -0.28
N ASP A 70 -15.54 -6.49 -0.79
CA ASP A 70 -14.38 -6.27 -1.67
C ASP A 70 -13.16 -5.69 -0.93
N LEU A 71 -13.18 -5.65 0.39
CA LEU A 71 -12.10 -5.10 1.21
C LEU A 71 -11.32 -6.22 1.89
N ILE A 72 -9.99 -6.19 1.76
CA ILE A 72 -9.10 -7.04 2.56
C ILE A 72 -9.13 -6.52 3.99
N THR A 73 -9.61 -7.32 4.94
CA THR A 73 -9.75 -6.91 6.35
C THR A 73 -8.72 -7.57 7.26
N LYS A 74 -8.09 -8.66 6.81
CA LYS A 74 -7.03 -9.33 7.53
C LYS A 74 -6.17 -10.13 6.56
N TYR A 75 -4.89 -10.25 6.87
CA TYR A 75 -4.06 -11.31 6.32
C TYR A 75 -3.12 -11.87 7.38
N VAL A 76 -2.76 -13.13 7.21
CA VAL A 76 -1.95 -13.90 8.17
C VAL A 76 -0.82 -14.58 7.44
N ASP A 77 0.41 -14.29 7.85
CA ASP A 77 1.60 -15.00 7.41
C ASP A 77 1.89 -16.14 8.37
N THR A 78 2.05 -17.36 7.85
CA THR A 78 2.51 -18.53 8.60
C THR A 78 3.87 -18.95 8.06
N TYR A 79 4.89 -18.87 8.90
CA TYR A 79 6.26 -19.22 8.54
C TYR A 79 6.54 -20.71 8.77
N SER A 80 7.64 -21.20 8.21
CA SER A 80 8.01 -22.61 8.27
C SER A 80 8.24 -23.16 9.68
N ASP A 81 8.60 -22.28 10.62
CA ASP A 81 8.80 -22.58 12.04
C ASP A 81 7.50 -22.55 12.86
N GLY A 82 6.37 -22.20 12.23
CA GLY A 82 5.07 -22.04 12.87
C GLY A 82 4.83 -20.66 13.46
N THR A 83 5.77 -19.72 13.31
CA THR A 83 5.56 -18.30 13.65
C THR A 83 4.43 -17.74 12.79
N VAL A 84 3.63 -16.86 13.39
CA VAL A 84 2.49 -16.24 12.74
C VAL A 84 2.55 -14.72 12.88
N ASP A 85 2.56 -14.03 11.76
CA ASP A 85 2.32 -12.59 11.72
C ASP A 85 0.89 -12.32 11.27
N THR A 86 0.22 -11.39 11.93
CA THR A 86 -1.16 -11.02 11.62
C THR A 86 -1.25 -9.53 11.34
N THR A 87 -1.83 -9.18 10.20
CA THR A 87 -2.25 -7.82 9.89
C THR A 87 -3.77 -7.72 9.88
N ILE A 88 -4.32 -6.70 10.54
CA ILE A 88 -5.76 -6.38 10.53
C ILE A 88 -5.94 -4.98 9.96
N LEU A 89 -6.90 -4.84 9.04
CA LEU A 89 -7.22 -3.61 8.33
C LEU A 89 -8.66 -3.21 8.63
N THR A 90 -8.86 -1.96 9.01
CA THR A 90 -10.18 -1.37 9.31
C THR A 90 -10.48 -0.26 8.32
N TYR A 91 -11.75 -0.12 7.94
CA TYR A 91 -12.23 0.87 6.97
C TYR A 91 -13.40 1.66 7.54
N ASN A 92 -13.62 2.87 7.01
CA ASN A 92 -14.84 3.63 7.26
C ASN A 92 -15.98 3.24 6.30
N SER A 93 -17.16 3.85 6.46
CA SER A 93 -18.33 3.62 5.60
C SER A 93 -18.10 3.99 4.12
N ASN A 94 -17.12 4.86 3.83
CA ASN A 94 -16.70 5.22 2.48
C ASN A 94 -15.62 4.28 1.93
N GLN A 95 -15.38 3.14 2.58
CA GLN A 95 -14.41 2.12 2.19
C GLN A 95 -12.97 2.63 2.12
N LYS A 96 -12.64 3.70 2.86
CA LYS A 96 -11.27 4.19 3.03
C LYS A 96 -10.66 3.56 4.28
N ILE A 97 -9.41 3.12 4.20
CA ILE A 97 -8.68 2.54 5.34
C ILE A 97 -8.56 3.56 6.47
N THR A 98 -8.82 3.15 7.71
CA THR A 98 -8.74 4.00 8.91
C THR A 98 -7.75 3.48 9.94
N LYS A 99 -7.45 2.18 9.91
CA LYS A 99 -6.48 1.57 10.83
C LYS A 99 -5.86 0.31 10.23
N GLN A 100 -4.59 0.12 10.52
CA GLN A 100 -3.83 -1.11 10.30
C GLN A 100 -3.13 -1.50 11.60
N THR A 101 -3.17 -2.77 11.97
CA THR A 101 -2.40 -3.30 13.11
C THR A 101 -1.65 -4.55 12.69
N GLN A 102 -0.39 -4.63 13.06
CA GLN A 102 0.49 -5.76 12.80
C GLN A 102 1.04 -6.29 14.12
N THR A 103 1.03 -7.61 14.28
CA THR A 103 1.53 -8.33 15.47
C THR A 103 2.21 -9.61 15.02
N SER A 104 3.23 -10.05 15.76
CA SER A 104 3.94 -11.31 15.54
C SER A 104 3.82 -12.22 16.76
N SER A 105 3.67 -13.52 16.53
CA SER A 105 3.70 -14.51 17.63
C SER A 105 5.08 -14.70 18.23
N ASP A 106 6.15 -14.46 17.47
CA ASP A 106 7.54 -14.57 17.94
C ASP A 106 7.94 -13.34 18.79
N SER A 107 7.29 -12.20 18.57
CA SER A 107 7.47 -10.98 19.34
C SER A 107 6.13 -10.46 19.90
N PRO A 108 5.52 -11.18 20.87
CA PRO A 108 4.15 -10.90 21.33
C PRO A 108 3.98 -9.54 22.04
N ASN A 109 5.08 -8.96 22.52
CA ASN A 109 5.10 -7.63 23.13
C ASN A 109 5.46 -6.51 22.14
N SER A 110 5.61 -6.84 20.86
CA SER A 110 5.88 -5.89 19.79
C SER A 110 4.67 -5.75 18.87
N SER A 111 4.42 -4.54 18.39
CA SER A 111 3.35 -4.28 17.44
C SER A 111 3.61 -3.04 16.60
N SER A 112 2.95 -2.97 15.45
CA SER A 112 2.86 -1.76 14.63
C SER A 112 1.38 -1.40 14.48
N THR A 113 1.04 -0.13 14.72
CA THR A 113 -0.31 0.38 14.48
C THR A 113 -0.23 1.65 13.64
N THR A 114 -0.93 1.66 12.50
CA THR A 114 -1.11 2.84 11.66
C THR A 114 -2.56 3.28 11.70
N THR A 115 -2.81 4.58 11.87
CA THR A 115 -4.14 5.18 11.82
C THR A 115 -4.19 6.24 10.73
N TYR A 116 -5.35 6.37 10.08
CA TYR A 116 -5.58 7.28 8.97
C TYR A 116 -6.80 8.15 9.28
N ILE A 117 -6.57 9.46 9.43
CA ILE A 117 -7.61 10.45 9.68
C ILE A 117 -7.74 11.32 8.43
N TYR A 118 -8.86 11.20 7.73
CA TYR A 118 -9.17 12.02 6.56
C TYR A 118 -9.68 13.38 7.02
N ILE A 119 -8.86 14.41 6.84
CA ILE A 119 -9.15 15.77 7.28
C ILE A 119 -9.96 16.50 6.20
N GLU A 120 -9.46 16.44 4.96
CA GLU A 120 -10.07 17.03 3.77
C GLU A 120 -9.99 16.02 2.61
N GLY A 121 -10.46 16.40 1.41
CA GLY A 121 -10.58 15.48 0.27
C GLY A 121 -9.28 14.75 -0.07
N ASP A 122 -8.18 15.48 -0.13
CA ASP A 122 -6.84 15.01 -0.47
C ASP A 122 -5.85 14.99 0.71
N LYS A 123 -6.29 15.39 1.91
CA LYS A 123 -5.43 15.52 3.10
C LYS A 123 -5.74 14.44 4.14
N ILE A 124 -4.71 13.68 4.50
CA ILE A 124 -4.77 12.57 5.45
C ILE A 124 -3.71 12.77 6.52
N LYS A 125 -4.10 12.72 7.79
CA LYS A 125 -3.14 12.58 8.89
C LYS A 125 -2.92 11.09 9.16
N ILE A 126 -1.69 10.64 8.98
CA ILE A 126 -1.27 9.26 9.20
C ILE A 126 -0.44 9.23 10.49
N THR A 127 -0.80 8.39 11.45
CA THR A 127 0.01 8.17 12.65
C THR A 127 0.39 6.70 12.73
N GLN A 128 1.68 6.42 12.69
CA GLN A 128 2.23 5.07 12.78
C GLN A 128 3.03 4.95 14.07
N THR A 129 2.68 3.97 14.91
CA THR A 129 3.35 3.70 16.17
C THR A 129 3.88 2.27 16.18
N PHE A 130 5.18 2.14 16.35
CA PHE A 130 5.87 0.88 16.61
C PHE A 130 6.14 0.78 18.11
N VAL A 131 5.76 -0.35 18.70
CA VAL A 131 6.04 -0.68 20.09
C VAL A 131 6.94 -1.91 20.09
N SER A 132 8.01 -1.87 20.86
CA SER A 132 8.88 -3.00 21.15
C SER A 132 9.35 -2.94 22.61
N PRO A 133 9.90 -4.03 23.19
CA PRO A 133 10.38 -4.02 24.57
C PRO A 133 11.40 -2.90 24.82
N GLY A 134 11.03 -1.94 25.67
CA GLY A 134 11.88 -0.81 26.04
C GLY A 134 11.96 0.31 24.99
N ASN A 135 11.14 0.29 23.94
CA ASN A 135 11.14 1.35 22.93
C ASN A 135 9.74 1.59 22.34
N THR A 136 9.41 2.85 22.07
CA THR A 136 8.21 3.22 21.32
C THR A 136 8.54 4.33 20.34
N LYS A 137 8.28 4.07 19.06
CA LYS A 137 8.57 5.00 17.99
C LYS A 137 7.29 5.40 17.29
N THR A 138 7.04 6.69 17.17
CA THR A 138 5.83 7.24 16.55
C THR A 138 6.18 8.20 15.44
N TYR A 139 5.63 7.96 14.26
CA TYR A 139 5.63 8.84 13.10
C TYR A 139 4.26 9.52 13.01
N VAL A 140 4.25 10.84 12.83
CA VAL A 140 3.03 11.60 12.52
C VAL A 140 3.26 12.30 11.18
N ARG A 141 2.45 11.96 10.19
CA ARG A 141 2.59 12.44 8.81
C ARG A 141 1.35 13.23 8.40
N ASP A 142 1.55 14.47 7.99
CA ASP A 142 0.53 15.26 7.31
C ASP A 142 0.68 15.01 5.80
N SER A 143 -0.14 14.09 5.30
CA SER A 143 -0.03 13.51 3.97
C SER A 143 -1.03 14.09 2.99
N TYR A 144 -0.63 14.14 1.72
CA TYR A 144 -1.49 14.56 0.61
C TYR A 144 -1.59 13.43 -0.42
N THR A 145 -2.74 13.32 -1.08
CA THR A 145 -2.97 12.37 -2.17
C THR A 145 -3.13 13.08 -3.50
N ASN A 146 -2.91 12.34 -4.59
CA ASN A 146 -3.32 12.74 -5.93
C ASN A 146 -4.84 12.60 -6.09
N SER A 147 -5.38 13.08 -7.21
CA SER A 147 -6.81 12.98 -7.53
C SER A 147 -7.32 11.54 -7.66
N ASP A 148 -6.44 10.61 -8.02
CA ASP A 148 -6.74 9.17 -8.09
C ASP A 148 -6.66 8.46 -6.72
N GLY A 149 -6.36 9.21 -5.65
CA GLY A 149 -6.23 8.71 -4.28
C GLY A 149 -4.85 8.13 -3.95
N SER A 150 -3.94 8.02 -4.92
CA SER A 150 -2.56 7.60 -4.65
C SER A 150 -1.84 8.62 -3.76
N LEU A 151 -0.90 8.15 -2.95
CA LEU A 151 -0.12 9.03 -2.10
C LEU A 151 0.75 9.99 -2.94
N LYS A 152 0.82 11.25 -2.54
CA LYS A 152 1.61 12.26 -3.25
C LYS A 152 2.88 12.63 -2.49
N ASN A 153 2.74 13.09 -1.25
CA ASN A 153 3.83 13.56 -0.41
C ASN A 153 3.37 13.66 1.06
N TRP A 154 4.29 13.96 1.97
CA TRP A 154 3.96 14.39 3.33
C TRP A 154 5.09 15.21 3.97
N THR A 155 4.75 15.92 5.03
CA THR A 155 5.70 16.30 6.08
C THR A 155 5.51 15.38 7.29
N GLU A 156 6.58 15.10 8.03
CA GLU A 156 6.48 14.24 9.20
C GLU A 156 7.32 14.68 10.39
N THR A 157 6.85 14.29 11.56
CA THR A 157 7.60 14.32 12.81
C THR A 157 7.74 12.92 13.36
N VAL A 158 8.87 12.63 13.97
CA VAL A 158 9.14 11.35 14.62
C VAL A 158 9.49 11.56 16.08
N THR A 159 8.95 10.72 16.94
CA THR A 159 9.34 10.64 18.36
C THR A 159 9.75 9.21 18.65
N ASP A 160 10.97 9.03 19.14
CA ASP A 160 11.55 7.74 19.48
C ASP A 160 11.90 7.70 20.97
N VAL A 161 11.09 7.00 21.76
CA VAL A 161 11.12 6.99 23.22
C VAL A 161 11.79 5.72 23.72
N TYR A 162 12.92 5.90 24.42
CA TYR A 162 13.62 4.87 25.18
C TYR A 162 13.44 5.13 26.69
N PRO A 163 13.86 4.21 27.59
CA PRO A 163 13.62 4.37 29.02
C PRO A 163 14.35 5.57 29.64
N THR A 164 15.45 6.03 29.02
CA THR A 164 16.32 7.08 29.55
C THR A 164 16.47 8.29 28.64
N VAL A 165 15.96 8.23 27.41
CA VAL A 165 16.15 9.29 26.41
C VAL A 165 14.98 9.30 25.42
N THR A 166 14.69 10.47 24.87
CA THR A 166 13.76 10.62 23.75
C THR A 166 14.47 11.35 22.63
N TYR A 167 14.45 10.77 21.44
CA TYR A 167 14.90 11.43 20.22
C TYR A 167 13.68 11.95 19.47
N THR A 168 13.81 13.15 18.91
CA THR A 168 12.79 13.72 18.03
C THR A 168 13.40 14.01 16.68
N GLY A 169 12.61 13.84 15.62
CA GLY A 169 13.05 14.08 14.27
C GLY A 169 11.97 14.77 13.44
N THR A 170 12.40 15.39 12.35
CA THR A 170 11.51 15.98 11.34
C THR A 170 11.95 15.55 9.97
N GLY A 171 10.99 15.33 9.07
CA GLY A 171 11.26 14.86 7.74
C GLY A 171 10.17 15.21 6.74
N SER A 172 10.37 14.75 5.52
CA SER A 172 9.37 14.87 4.46
C SER A 172 9.61 13.86 3.37
N LEU A 173 8.50 13.32 2.86
CA LEU A 173 8.46 12.63 1.58
C LEU A 173 8.30 13.68 0.48
N GLN A 174 9.25 13.70 -0.45
CA GLN A 174 9.11 14.48 -1.68
C GLN A 174 7.98 13.93 -2.55
N ASN A 175 7.49 14.74 -3.51
CA ASN A 175 6.47 14.27 -4.45
C ASN A 175 6.90 12.93 -5.08
N ILE A 176 6.09 11.91 -4.86
CA ILE A 176 6.25 10.61 -5.52
C ILE A 176 6.04 10.81 -7.02
N VAL A 177 6.94 10.24 -7.82
CA VAL A 177 6.79 10.19 -9.27
C VAL A 177 6.21 8.82 -9.62
N TYR A 178 5.04 8.81 -10.26
CA TYR A 178 4.45 7.63 -10.85
C TYR A 178 4.74 7.60 -12.35
N ASP A 179 4.73 6.41 -12.95
CA ASP A 179 4.76 6.28 -14.41
C ASP A 179 3.38 5.98 -15.03
N GLY A 180 3.36 5.75 -16.34
CA GLY A 180 2.14 5.47 -17.09
C GLY A 180 1.65 4.03 -17.01
N GLY A 181 2.46 3.10 -16.50
CA GLY A 181 2.17 1.67 -16.47
C GLY A 181 1.25 1.26 -15.31
N HIS A 182 0.78 0.03 -15.36
CA HIS A 182 -0.10 -0.54 -14.35
C HIS A 182 0.68 -1.17 -13.21
N TYR A 183 0.27 -0.91 -11.97
CA TYR A 183 0.76 -1.64 -10.80
C TYR A 183 0.40 -3.14 -10.91
N PRO A 184 1.30 -4.11 -10.61
CA PRO A 184 1.03 -5.54 -10.77
C PRO A 184 -0.27 -6.03 -10.13
N PHE A 185 -0.62 -5.43 -8.99
CA PHE A 185 -1.80 -5.80 -8.22
C PHE A 185 -2.99 -4.83 -8.41
N LYS A 186 -2.98 -3.95 -9.44
CA LYS A 186 -4.06 -2.95 -9.64
C LYS A 186 -5.46 -3.57 -9.74
N ASN A 187 -5.54 -4.80 -10.28
CA ASN A 187 -6.79 -5.52 -10.52
C ASN A 187 -7.13 -6.51 -9.40
N VAL A 188 -6.29 -6.63 -8.37
CA VAL A 188 -6.61 -7.47 -7.21
C VAL A 188 -7.61 -6.74 -6.35
N THR A 189 -8.76 -7.38 -6.11
CA THR A 189 -9.87 -6.79 -5.35
C THR A 189 -9.41 -6.29 -3.99
N GLY A 190 -9.69 -5.03 -3.69
CA GLY A 190 -9.36 -4.40 -2.40
C GLY A 190 -7.90 -3.98 -2.22
N PHE A 191 -6.98 -4.37 -3.10
CA PHE A 191 -5.55 -4.18 -2.88
C PHE A 191 -5.14 -2.69 -2.91
N ILE A 192 -5.66 -1.92 -3.87
CA ILE A 192 -5.45 -0.47 -3.94
C ILE A 192 -6.18 0.34 -2.86
N LYS A 193 -6.95 -0.32 -1.96
CA LYS A 193 -7.59 0.34 -0.81
C LYS A 193 -6.68 0.37 0.41
N MET A 194 -5.61 -0.41 0.42
CA MET A 194 -4.55 -0.37 1.43
C MET A 194 -3.60 0.75 1.03
N LEU A 195 -3.50 1.82 1.82
CA LEU A 195 -2.60 2.94 1.55
C LEU A 195 -1.26 2.66 2.23
N GLU A 196 -0.30 2.06 1.51
CA GLU A 196 1.05 1.78 2.04
C GLU A 196 2.12 2.34 1.09
N SER A 197 2.86 3.32 1.59
CA SER A 197 3.77 4.13 0.79
C SER A 197 5.04 3.41 0.33
N GLU A 198 5.57 2.51 1.15
CA GLU A 198 6.87 1.85 0.90
C GLU A 198 6.71 0.53 0.13
N ASP A 199 5.59 -0.17 0.36
CA ASP A 199 5.26 -1.45 -0.28
C ASP A 199 4.40 -1.29 -1.56
N MET A 200 4.31 -0.07 -2.10
CA MET A 200 3.61 0.27 -3.35
C MET A 200 2.09 0.00 -3.35
N ASN A 201 1.46 -0.17 -2.19
CA ASN A 201 0.02 -0.38 -2.11
C ASN A 201 -0.73 0.96 -2.08
N GLY A 202 -1.89 1.00 -2.73
CA GLY A 202 -2.74 2.20 -2.75
C GLY A 202 -2.59 3.07 -4.00
N SER A 203 -1.94 2.57 -5.04
CA SER A 203 -1.91 3.19 -6.37
C SER A 203 -2.25 2.17 -7.46
N ALA A 204 -2.90 2.62 -8.53
CA ALA A 204 -3.08 1.82 -9.75
C ALA A 204 -1.85 1.88 -10.68
N ARG A 205 -0.85 2.70 -10.33
CA ARG A 205 0.33 3.01 -11.16
C ARG A 205 1.63 2.60 -10.48
N ASN A 206 2.64 2.31 -11.29
CA ASN A 206 3.97 2.01 -10.78
C ASN A 206 4.67 3.25 -10.23
N LEU A 207 5.44 3.03 -9.16
CA LEU A 207 6.18 4.07 -8.45
C LEU A 207 7.58 4.19 -9.06
N LYS A 208 7.90 5.32 -9.69
CA LYS A 208 9.17 5.55 -10.38
C LYS A 208 10.23 6.15 -9.47
N GLU A 209 9.86 7.10 -8.61
CA GLU A 209 10.80 7.74 -7.69
C GLU A 209 10.14 7.96 -6.32
N TYR A 210 10.89 7.64 -5.27
CA TYR A 210 10.50 7.84 -3.88
C TYR A 210 11.71 8.40 -3.11
N LYS A 211 11.47 9.44 -2.30
CA LYS A 211 12.52 10.05 -1.48
C LYS A 211 11.92 10.58 -0.18
N ASN A 212 12.13 9.83 0.89
CA ASN A 212 11.84 10.26 2.24
C ASN A 212 13.13 10.39 3.05
N ILE A 213 13.26 11.48 3.81
CA ILE A 213 14.39 11.72 4.71
C ILE A 213 13.87 12.31 6.01
N ILE A 214 14.33 11.78 7.14
CA ILE A 214 14.10 12.28 8.50
C ILE A 214 15.45 12.56 9.15
N THR A 215 15.59 13.73 9.76
CA THR A 215 16.77 14.11 10.55
C THR A 215 16.38 14.24 12.01
N TYR A 216 17.19 13.65 12.89
CA TYR A 216 16.98 13.63 14.33
C TYR A 216 17.76 14.72 15.06
N SER A 217 17.26 15.11 16.23
CA SER A 217 17.87 16.09 17.13
C SER A 217 19.27 15.70 17.62
N ASN A 218 19.63 14.42 17.58
CA ASN A 218 20.95 13.90 17.92
C ASN A 218 21.92 13.84 16.72
N GLY A 219 21.50 14.32 15.55
CA GLY A 219 22.29 14.26 14.31
C GLY A 219 22.14 12.94 13.53
N GLY A 220 21.33 11.99 14.01
CA GLY A 220 20.98 10.78 13.26
C GLY A 220 20.07 11.05 12.07
N GLU A 221 20.03 10.11 11.12
CA GLU A 221 19.21 10.21 9.91
C GLU A 221 18.56 8.88 9.58
N GLU A 222 17.31 8.93 9.12
CA GLU A 222 16.62 7.83 8.43
C GLU A 222 16.27 8.27 7.02
N SER A 223 16.50 7.41 6.03
CA SER A 223 16.08 7.70 4.67
C SER A 223 15.69 6.44 3.92
N THR A 224 14.67 6.60 3.07
CA THR A 224 14.26 5.62 2.07
C THR A 224 14.24 6.36 0.74
N ILE A 225 15.19 6.03 -0.13
CA ILE A 225 15.35 6.69 -1.43
C ILE A 225 15.55 5.62 -2.48
N PHE A 226 14.66 5.58 -3.47
CA PHE A 226 14.82 4.66 -4.59
C PHE A 226 14.31 5.24 -5.90
N LYS A 227 14.81 4.65 -6.98
CA LYS A 227 14.30 4.84 -8.34
C LYS A 227 14.00 3.49 -8.95
N SER A 228 12.90 3.40 -9.67
CA SER A 228 12.48 2.18 -10.33
C SER A 228 12.42 2.33 -11.85
N THR A 229 12.81 1.27 -12.53
CA THR A 229 12.65 1.09 -13.97
C THR A 229 11.85 -0.16 -14.25
N TYR A 230 11.04 -0.13 -15.30
CA TYR A 230 10.07 -1.18 -15.61
C TYR A 230 10.18 -1.61 -17.07
N GLU A 231 10.08 -2.91 -17.29
CA GLU A 231 9.85 -3.52 -18.60
C GLU A 231 8.40 -4.03 -18.64
N TYR A 232 7.69 -3.78 -19.73
CA TYR A 232 6.25 -3.98 -19.84
C TYR A 232 5.87 -5.03 -20.88
N ASN A 233 4.75 -5.71 -20.63
CA ASN A 233 4.04 -6.46 -21.66
C ASN A 233 3.20 -5.55 -22.57
N ASN A 234 2.50 -6.14 -23.54
CA ASN A 234 1.62 -5.43 -24.47
C ASN A 234 0.36 -4.81 -23.84
N LYS A 235 0.03 -5.16 -22.59
CA LYS A 235 -1.07 -4.59 -21.80
C LYS A 235 -0.58 -3.59 -20.75
N SER A 236 0.68 -3.15 -20.81
CA SER A 236 1.27 -2.17 -19.88
C SER A 236 1.37 -2.62 -18.41
N TYR A 237 1.37 -3.92 -18.14
CA TYR A 237 1.78 -4.44 -16.82
C TYR A 237 3.25 -4.80 -16.83
N PRO A 238 3.99 -4.55 -15.74
CA PRO A 238 5.41 -4.80 -15.71
C PRO A 238 5.68 -6.31 -15.69
N THR A 239 6.54 -6.78 -16.57
CA THR A 239 7.11 -8.13 -16.51
C THR A 239 8.39 -8.15 -15.70
N LYS A 240 9.03 -6.99 -15.53
CA LYS A 240 10.20 -6.79 -14.71
C LYS A 240 10.22 -5.39 -14.11
N ALA A 241 10.65 -5.29 -12.87
CA ALA A 241 10.96 -4.06 -12.17
C ALA A 241 12.40 -4.15 -11.65
N ILE A 242 13.17 -3.08 -11.80
CA ILE A 242 14.46 -2.90 -11.12
C ILE A 242 14.31 -1.70 -10.22
N ARG A 243 14.60 -1.86 -8.93
CA ARG A 243 14.57 -0.78 -7.94
C ARG A 243 15.97 -0.56 -7.39
N ASP A 244 16.54 0.59 -7.72
CA ASP A 244 17.84 1.03 -7.22
C ASP A 244 17.65 1.91 -6.00
N TYR A 245 18.31 1.57 -4.90
CA TYR A 245 18.28 2.31 -3.64
C TYR A 245 19.51 3.19 -3.48
N TYR A 246 19.30 4.35 -2.86
CA TYR A 246 20.29 5.40 -2.71
C TYR A 246 20.42 5.84 -1.25
N HIS A 247 21.65 6.17 -0.84
CA HIS A 247 21.89 6.94 0.36
C HIS A 247 21.38 8.38 0.19
N SER A 248 21.24 9.12 1.28
CA SER A 248 20.84 10.55 1.27
C SER A 248 21.78 11.46 0.48
N ASN A 249 23.07 11.08 0.39
CA ASN A 249 24.07 11.71 -0.48
C ASN A 249 23.98 11.28 -1.97
N ASN A 250 22.91 10.58 -2.34
CA ASN A 250 22.58 10.12 -3.69
C ASN A 250 23.58 9.09 -4.27
N GLN A 251 24.32 8.37 -3.42
CA GLN A 251 25.12 7.21 -3.84
C GLN A 251 24.26 5.94 -3.87
N PRO A 252 24.24 5.16 -4.97
CA PRO A 252 23.52 3.89 -5.02
C PRO A 252 24.19 2.85 -4.11
N TYR A 253 23.40 1.99 -3.46
CA TYR A 253 23.94 0.97 -2.55
C TYR A 253 23.29 -0.42 -2.66
N LYS A 254 22.10 -0.53 -3.24
CA LYS A 254 21.41 -1.79 -3.45
C LYS A 254 20.56 -1.70 -4.72
N SER A 255 20.41 -2.80 -5.43
CA SER A 255 19.40 -2.96 -6.47
C SER A 255 18.58 -4.21 -6.16
N GLU A 256 17.27 -4.10 -6.31
CA GLU A 256 16.33 -5.21 -6.21
C GLU A 256 15.72 -5.45 -7.59
N ILE A 257 15.61 -6.71 -7.99
CA ILE A 257 14.99 -7.12 -9.24
C ILE A 257 13.75 -7.94 -8.94
N THR A 258 12.62 -7.55 -9.52
CA THR A 258 11.37 -8.29 -9.43
C THR A 258 10.88 -8.65 -10.83
N THR A 259 10.50 -9.90 -11.07
CA THR A 259 9.82 -10.32 -12.30
C THR A 259 8.42 -10.82 -11.99
N TYR A 260 7.51 -10.65 -12.94
CA TYR A 260 6.10 -11.00 -12.79
C TYR A 260 5.61 -11.87 -13.95
N GLU A 261 4.85 -12.91 -13.62
CA GLU A 261 4.03 -13.68 -14.55
C GLU A 261 2.55 -13.43 -14.24
N TYR A 262 1.68 -13.52 -15.24
CA TYR A 262 0.25 -13.26 -15.09
C TYR A 262 -0.59 -14.37 -15.74
N ASN A 263 -1.86 -14.48 -15.33
CA ASN A 263 -2.79 -15.52 -15.76
C ASN A 263 -3.06 -15.55 -17.28
N HIS A 264 -3.13 -14.38 -17.94
CA HIS A 264 -3.40 -14.29 -19.38
C HIS A 264 -2.60 -13.17 -20.04
N LEU A 265 -1.40 -13.53 -20.49
CA LEU A 265 -0.48 -12.72 -21.30
C LEU A 265 0.19 -13.55 -22.38
#